data_AF-A0A357AU47-F1
#
_entry.id   AF-A0A357AU47-F1
#
_cell.length_a   1.000
_cell.length_b   1.000
_cell.length_c   1.000
_cell.angle_alpha   90.00
_cell.angle_beta   90.00
_cell.angle_gamma   90.00
#
_symmetry.space_group_name_H-M   'P 1'
#
loop_
_entity.id
_entity.type
_entity.pdbx_description
1 polymer ?
#
loop_
_entity_poly.entity_id
_entity_poly.type
_entity_poly.pdbx_seq_one_letter_code
_entity_poly.pdbx_strand_id
1 'polypeptide(L)'
;MRTIVLAALLLLLGLSERAGAWCLQPDDTPPRCIDQAEKKEFKSEEDYDACRSDVERYVKRMQDWSRCVREESLTRSNEVIEKFNCKVRGEFCP
;
A
#
# COMPACT_ATOMS: atom_id res chain seq x y z
N MET A 1 -0.25 32.68 25.37
CA MET A 1 -0.24 31.31 25.94
C MET A 1 -1.20 30.36 25.21
N ARG A 2 -2.50 30.67 25.07
CA ARG A 2 -3.47 29.81 24.35
C ARG A 2 -3.09 29.44 22.90
N THR A 3 -2.50 30.37 22.15
CA THR A 3 -2.11 30.17 20.74
C THR A 3 -0.90 29.24 20.57
N ILE A 4 0.03 29.26 21.52
CA ILE A 4 1.25 28.42 21.50
C ILE A 4 0.88 26.96 21.79
N VAL A 5 -0.08 26.73 22.70
CA VAL A 5 -0.58 25.39 23.02
C VAL A 5 -1.30 24.77 21.82
N LEU A 6 -2.07 25.56 21.06
CA LEU A 6 -2.74 25.11 19.85
C LEU A 6 -1.76 24.72 18.73
N ALA A 7 -0.69 25.50 18.54
CA ALA A 7 0.35 25.19 17.57
C ALA A 7 1.13 23.92 17.93
N ALA A 8 1.42 23.71 19.22
CA ALA A 8 2.08 22.50 19.71
C ALA A 8 1.22 21.24 19.53
N LEU A 9 -0.11 21.34 19.73
CA LEU A 9 -1.02 20.22 19.47
C LEU A 9 -1.11 19.86 17.98
N LEU A 10 -1.10 20.85 17.09
CA LEU A 10 -1.11 20.62 15.63
C LEU A 10 0.19 19.97 15.15
N LEU A 11 1.34 20.31 15.74
CA LEU A 11 2.63 19.68 15.45
C LEU A 11 2.72 18.22 15.93
N LEU A 12 2.07 17.88 17.04
CA LEU A 12 2.06 16.51 17.57
C LEU A 12 1.16 15.56 16.76
N LEU A 13 0.11 16.07 16.10
CA LEU A 13 -0.77 15.28 15.24
C LEU A 13 -0.16 14.95 13.87
N GLY A 14 0.90 15.65 13.44
CA GLY A 14 1.58 15.39 12.17
C GLY A 14 2.67 14.32 12.22
N LEU A 15 2.99 13.78 13.41
CA LEU A 15 4.10 12.82 13.60
C LEU A 15 3.64 11.34 13.61
N SER A 16 2.35 11.05 13.45
CA SER A 16 1.79 9.70 13.58
C SER A 16 1.80 8.85 12.30
N GLU A 17 2.28 9.35 11.16
CA GLU A 17 2.11 8.66 9.86
C GLU A 17 3.19 7.63 9.50
N ARG A 18 4.01 7.14 10.45
CA ARG A 18 5.01 6.10 10.15
C ARG A 18 4.92 4.86 11.02
N ALA A 19 3.70 4.45 11.37
CA ALA A 19 3.49 3.03 11.62
C ALA A 19 3.56 2.32 10.25
N GLY A 20 4.75 1.90 9.86
CA GLY A 20 4.97 1.15 8.62
C GLY A 20 4.20 -0.16 8.69
N ALA A 21 2.99 -0.16 8.14
CA ALA A 21 2.30 -1.39 7.82
C ALA A 21 3.16 -2.09 6.76
N TRP A 22 3.81 -3.19 7.13
CA TRP A 22 4.54 -4.00 6.17
C TRP A 22 3.54 -4.52 5.13
N CYS A 23 3.89 -4.42 3.85
CA CYS A 23 2.99 -4.76 2.77
C CYS A 23 2.82 -6.29 2.69
N LEU A 24 1.86 -6.80 3.48
CA LEU A 24 1.51 -8.22 3.45
C LEU A 24 1.02 -8.58 2.05
N GLN A 25 1.63 -9.61 1.47
CA GLN A 25 1.19 -10.14 0.18
C GLN A 25 -0.25 -10.65 0.33
N PRO A 26 -1.21 -10.11 -0.44
CA PRO A 26 -2.57 -10.63 -0.46
C PRO A 26 -2.62 -11.98 -1.16
N ASP A 27 -3.76 -12.67 -1.04
CA ASP A 27 -4.09 -13.77 -1.95
C ASP A 27 -4.13 -13.25 -3.40
N ASP A 28 -3.26 -13.83 -4.23
CA ASP A 28 -3.07 -13.55 -5.65
C ASP A 28 -3.73 -14.60 -6.55
N THR A 29 -4.57 -15.47 -5.99
CA THR A 29 -5.38 -16.40 -6.76
C THR A 29 -6.39 -15.64 -7.62
N PRO A 30 -6.35 -15.79 -8.96
CA PRO A 30 -7.32 -15.12 -9.84
C PRO A 30 -8.75 -15.67 -9.62
N PRO A 31 -9.80 -14.87 -9.90
CA PRO A 31 -11.17 -15.35 -9.87
C PRO A 31 -11.37 -16.57 -10.78
N ARG A 32 -12.02 -17.63 -10.28
CA ARG A 32 -12.25 -18.84 -11.10
C ARG A 32 -13.10 -18.60 -12.34
N CYS A 33 -13.97 -17.60 -12.29
CA CYS A 33 -14.89 -17.28 -13.38
C CYS A 33 -14.19 -16.82 -14.69
N ILE A 34 -12.90 -16.46 -14.63
CA ILE A 34 -12.10 -16.13 -15.82
C ILE A 34 -11.34 -17.35 -16.38
N ASP A 35 -11.45 -18.52 -15.73
CA ASP A 35 -10.82 -19.74 -16.22
C ASP A 35 -11.54 -20.23 -17.49
N GLN A 36 -10.82 -20.16 -18.59
CA GLN A 36 -11.31 -20.59 -19.90
C GLN A 36 -11.54 -22.11 -19.98
N ALA A 37 -11.00 -22.89 -19.03
CA ALA A 37 -11.25 -24.31 -18.93
C ALA A 37 -12.67 -24.64 -18.44
N GLU A 38 -13.32 -23.73 -17.69
CA GLU A 38 -14.63 -23.98 -17.10
C GLU A 38 -15.79 -23.57 -18.02
N LYS A 39 -15.74 -22.37 -18.61
CA LYS A 39 -16.78 -21.84 -19.52
C LYS A 39 -16.19 -20.81 -20.48
N LYS A 40 -16.47 -20.93 -21.78
CA LYS A 40 -16.08 -19.91 -22.78
C LYS A 40 -16.92 -18.64 -22.72
N GLU A 41 -18.16 -18.73 -22.23
CA GLU A 41 -19.14 -17.64 -22.23
C GLU A 41 -19.95 -17.63 -20.93
N PHE A 42 -20.43 -16.45 -20.53
CA PHE A 42 -21.34 -16.29 -19.40
C PHE A 42 -22.74 -16.82 -19.76
N LYS A 43 -23.39 -17.53 -18.84
CA LYS A 43 -24.70 -18.14 -19.09
C LYS A 43 -25.87 -17.23 -18.72
N SER A 44 -25.62 -16.17 -17.96
CA SER A 44 -26.60 -15.19 -17.51
C SER A 44 -25.92 -13.85 -17.22
N GLU A 45 -26.73 -12.79 -17.12
CA GLU A 45 -26.28 -11.48 -16.65
C GLU A 45 -25.79 -11.54 -15.19
N GLU A 46 -26.44 -12.35 -14.35
CA GLU A 46 -26.02 -12.60 -12.97
C GLU A 46 -24.62 -13.26 -12.90
N ASP A 47 -24.36 -14.27 -13.73
CA ASP A 47 -23.03 -14.90 -13.84
C ASP A 47 -21.96 -13.88 -14.25
N TYR A 48 -22.30 -12.99 -15.19
CA TYR A 48 -21.42 -11.92 -15.65
C TYR A 48 -21.13 -10.90 -14.54
N ASP A 49 -22.16 -10.39 -13.87
CA ASP A 49 -22.02 -9.37 -12.83
C ASP A 49 -21.26 -9.89 -11.61
N ALA A 50 -21.52 -11.13 -11.20
CA ALA A 50 -20.77 -11.79 -10.14
C ALA A 50 -19.28 -11.88 -10.50
N CYS A 51 -18.97 -12.37 -11.71
CA CYS A 51 -17.59 -12.48 -12.17
C CYS A 51 -16.90 -11.12 -12.28
N ARG A 52 -17.59 -10.11 -12.83
CA ARG A 52 -17.08 -8.75 -12.92
C ARG A 52 -16.73 -8.20 -11.55
N SER A 53 -17.60 -8.40 -10.55
CA SER A 53 -17.34 -7.97 -9.18
C SER A 53 -16.11 -8.65 -8.57
N ASP A 54 -15.92 -9.95 -8.81
CA ASP A 54 -14.72 -10.68 -8.37
C ASP A 54 -13.44 -10.14 -9.03
N VAL A 55 -13.48 -9.88 -10.33
CA VAL A 55 -12.37 -9.30 -11.09
C VAL A 55 -12.03 -7.90 -10.57
N GLU A 56 -13.03 -7.03 -10.38
CA GLU A 56 -12.83 -5.68 -9.84
C GLU A 56 -12.19 -5.72 -8.44
N ARG A 57 -12.65 -6.63 -7.56
CA ARG A 57 -12.06 -6.84 -6.23
C ARG A 57 -10.61 -7.32 -6.32
N TYR A 58 -10.33 -8.28 -7.20
CA TYR A 58 -8.99 -8.81 -7.40
C TYR A 58 -8.03 -7.72 -7.88
N VAL A 59 -8.41 -6.98 -8.93
CA VAL A 59 -7.61 -5.89 -9.50
C VAL A 59 -7.33 -4.83 -8.44
N LYS A 60 -8.36 -4.41 -7.68
CA LYS A 60 -8.19 -3.42 -6.61
C LYS A 60 -7.19 -3.89 -5.54
N ARG A 61 -7.29 -5.14 -5.08
CA ARG A 61 -6.32 -5.71 -4.11
C ARG A 61 -4.89 -5.66 -4.64
N MET A 62 -4.67 -6.08 -5.88
CA MET A 62 -3.32 -6.09 -6.47
C MET A 62 -2.77 -4.68 -6.64
N GLN A 63 -3.60 -3.72 -7.03
CA GLN A 63 -3.22 -2.30 -7.12
C GLN A 63 -2.88 -1.72 -5.74
N ASP A 64 -3.70 -1.97 -4.73
CA ASP A 64 -3.45 -1.51 -3.37
C ASP A 64 -2.13 -2.10 -2.81
N TRP A 65 -1.89 -3.40 -3.04
CA TRP A 65 -0.65 -4.06 -2.64
C TRP A 65 0.58 -3.51 -3.37
N SER A 66 0.52 -3.37 -4.71
CA SER A 66 1.64 -2.81 -5.49
C SER A 66 1.98 -1.37 -5.09
N ARG A 67 0.98 -0.54 -4.78
CA ARG A 67 1.20 0.82 -4.25
C ARG A 67 1.93 0.75 -2.90
N CYS A 68 1.47 -0.10 -1.99
CA CYS A 68 2.11 -0.31 -0.70
C CYS A 68 3.59 -0.70 -0.88
N VAL A 69 3.87 -1.74 -1.67
CA VAL A 69 5.25 -2.25 -1.88
C VAL A 69 6.16 -1.15 -2.44
N ARG A 70 5.65 -0.33 -3.36
CA ARG A 70 6.41 0.81 -3.90
C ARG A 70 6.77 1.82 -2.82
N GLU A 71 5.82 2.19 -1.95
CA GLU A 71 6.03 3.14 -0.86
C GLU A 71 7.02 2.59 0.19
N GLU A 72 6.89 1.31 0.56
CA GLU A 72 7.82 0.63 1.47
C GLU A 72 9.24 0.58 0.89
N SER A 73 9.37 0.25 -0.41
CA SER A 73 10.66 0.23 -1.10
C SER A 73 11.34 1.60 -1.14
N LEU A 74 10.57 2.67 -1.42
CA LEU A 74 11.10 4.04 -1.41
C LEU A 74 11.55 4.45 -0.01
N THR A 75 10.76 4.13 1.00
CA THR A 75 11.07 4.45 2.40
C THR A 75 12.37 3.77 2.82
N ARG A 76 12.49 2.45 2.63
CA ARG A 76 13.72 1.70 2.96
C ARG A 76 14.94 2.19 2.19
N SER A 77 14.77 2.52 0.91
CA SER A 77 15.88 3.03 0.09
C SER A 77 16.37 4.38 0.61
N ASN A 78 15.45 5.28 0.96
CA ASN A 78 15.78 6.59 1.52
C ASN A 78 16.46 6.46 2.90
N GLU A 79 15.97 5.58 3.77
CA GLU A 79 16.62 5.32 5.07
C GLU A 79 18.08 4.87 4.92
N VAL A 80 18.37 4.01 3.94
CA VAL A 80 19.76 3.57 3.67
C VAL A 80 20.61 4.72 3.13
N ILE A 81 20.07 5.51 2.20
CA ILE A 81 20.76 6.69 1.64
C ILE A 81 21.05 7.74 2.72
N GLU A 82 20.08 8.00 3.60
CA GLU A 82 20.24 8.93 4.72
C GLU A 82 21.35 8.48 5.67
N LYS A 83 21.36 7.20 6.06
CA LYS A 83 22.42 6.61 6.89
C LYS A 83 23.78 6.69 6.22
N PHE A 84 23.86 6.39 4.92
CA PHE A 84 25.09 6.51 4.15
C PHE A 84 25.61 7.95 4.12
N ASN A 85 24.76 8.91 3.74
CA ASN A 85 25.13 10.31 3.67
C ASN A 85 25.51 10.88 5.03
N CYS A 86 24.84 10.47 6.10
CA CYS A 86 25.19 10.86 7.47
C CYS A 86 26.60 10.37 7.84
N LYS A 87 26.94 9.11 7.52
CA LYS A 87 28.29 8.58 7.71
C LYS A 87 29.35 9.33 6.90
N VAL A 88 29.03 9.74 5.67
CA VAL A 88 29.92 10.55 4.82
C VAL A 88 30.18 11.93 5.44
N ARG A 89 29.16 12.57 6.05
CA ARG A 89 29.31 13.87 6.72
C ARG A 89 30.06 13.81 8.05
N GLY A 90 30.21 12.62 8.65
CA GLY A 90 30.84 12.44 9.96
C GLY A 90 29.97 12.95 11.12
N GLU A 91 28.65 13.00 10.93
CA GLU A 91 27.67 13.44 11.93
C GLU A 91 27.24 12.27 12.84
N PHE A 92 26.72 12.57 14.03
CA PHE A 92 26.04 11.58 14.87
C PHE A 92 24.62 11.35 14.33
N CYS A 93 24.35 10.14 13.86
CA CYS A 93 23.06 9.76 13.28
C CYS A 93 22.15 9.14 14.36
N PRO A 94 20.83 9.37 14.33
CA PRO A 94 19.86 8.64 15.15
C PRO A 94 19.77 7.15 14.78
#